data_AF-A0A4S2B1Y6-F1
#
_entry.id   AF-A0A4S2B1Y6-F1
#
_cell.length_a   1.000
_cell.length_b   1.000
_cell.length_c   1.000
_cell.angle_alpha   90.00
_cell.angle_beta   90.00
_cell.angle_gamma   90.00
#
_symmetry.space_group_name_H-M   'P 1'
#
loop_
_entity.id
_entity.type
_entity.pdbx_description
1 polymer ?
#
loop_
_entity_poly.entity_id
_entity_poly.type
_entity_poly.pdbx_seq_one_letter_code
_entity_poly.pdbx_strand_id
1 'polypeptide(L)'
;MELRLERLWPKETYTIGRLYINNEFFCNTLEDRIVDKNKNGIFDNGEKKVYGESAIPYGTYNIIYNWSPKFGRNLPRLLNVPHFEGILIHSGNTAADSAGCILVGKNSAVGRLSESRYTSDCLNKKIEEAQKRGESITISIV
;
A
#
# COMPACT_ATOMS: atom_id res chain seq x y z
N MET A 1 5.47 -5.32 14.27
CA MET A 1 4.66 -4.15 13.92
C MET A 1 3.67 -4.61 12.89
N GLU A 2 2.40 -4.51 13.21
CA GLU A 2 1.33 -5.00 12.33
C GLU A 2 0.66 -3.81 11.66
N LEU A 3 0.71 -3.77 10.33
CA LEU A 3 -0.07 -2.86 9.53
C LEU A 3 -1.33 -3.57 9.08
N ARG A 4 -2.45 -2.87 9.07
CA ARG A 4 -3.69 -3.35 8.45
C ARG A 4 -4.20 -2.32 7.48
N LEU A 5 -4.25 -2.67 6.19
CA LEU A 5 -4.87 -1.85 5.17
C LEU A 5 -6.27 -2.40 4.92
N GLU A 6 -7.27 -1.60 5.24
CA GLU A 6 -8.68 -1.92 5.02
C GLU A 6 -9.20 -1.17 3.80
N ARG A 7 -9.59 -1.91 2.76
CA ARG A 7 -10.16 -1.35 1.51
C ARG A 7 -11.65 -1.07 1.73
N LEU A 8 -12.01 0.20 1.81
CA LEU A 8 -13.36 0.62 2.20
C LEU A 8 -14.22 1.12 1.04
N TRP A 9 -13.61 1.84 0.10
CA TRP A 9 -14.35 2.50 -0.98
C TRP A 9 -13.74 2.16 -2.35
N PRO A 10 -13.97 0.93 -2.85
CA PRO A 10 -13.60 0.59 -4.21
C PRO A 10 -14.45 1.39 -5.20
N LYS A 11 -13.78 1.88 -6.24
CA LYS A 11 -14.35 2.52 -7.42
C LYS A 11 -13.81 1.83 -8.66
N GLU A 12 -14.34 2.22 -9.81
CA GLU A 12 -13.98 1.60 -11.09
C GLU A 12 -12.48 1.71 -11.40
N THR A 13 -11.85 2.83 -11.05
CA THR A 13 -10.44 3.11 -11.39
C THR A 13 -9.51 3.19 -10.19
N TYR A 14 -10.04 3.22 -8.96
CA TYR A 14 -9.23 3.38 -7.76
C TYR A 14 -9.91 2.80 -6.52
N THR A 15 -9.14 2.66 -5.44
CA THR A 15 -9.65 2.20 -4.15
C THR A 15 -9.14 3.12 -3.06
N ILE A 16 -10.04 3.71 -2.27
CA ILE A 16 -9.66 4.39 -1.02
C ILE A 16 -9.80 3.41 0.13
N GLY A 17 -8.81 3.43 1.02
CA GLY A 17 -8.82 2.64 2.24
C GLY A 17 -8.34 3.42 3.46
N ARG A 18 -8.07 2.66 4.52
CA ARG A 18 -7.46 3.13 5.76
C ARG A 18 -6.30 2.23 6.13
N LEU A 19 -5.22 2.84 6.57
CA LEU A 19 -4.08 2.15 7.14
C LEU A 19 -4.11 2.29 8.65
N TYR A 20 -3.93 1.16 9.33
CA TYR A 20 -3.81 1.06 10.77
C TYR A 20 -2.42 0.55 11.12
N ILE A 21 -1.88 1.00 12.24
CA ILE A 21 -0.64 0.46 12.83
C ILE A 21 -1.01 -0.06 14.21
N ASN A 22 -0.79 -1.36 14.44
CA ASN A 22 -1.16 -2.04 15.68
C ASN A 22 -2.61 -1.75 16.09
N ASN A 23 -3.55 -1.86 15.13
CA ASN A 23 -4.98 -1.56 15.24
C ASN A 23 -5.38 -0.10 15.50
N GLU A 24 -4.44 0.83 15.64
CA GLU A 24 -4.75 2.25 15.71
C GLU A 24 -4.79 2.86 14.31
N PHE A 25 -5.83 3.67 14.05
CA PHE A 25 -5.95 4.37 12.78
C PHE A 25 -4.75 5.30 12.57
N PHE A 26 -4.07 5.16 11.44
CA PHE A 26 -2.90 5.97 11.12
C PHE A 26 -3.20 6.98 10.00
N CYS A 27 -3.67 6.53 8.83
CA CYS A 27 -3.96 7.41 7.70
C CYS A 27 -4.91 6.79 6.67
N ASN A 28 -5.22 7.53 5.61
CA ASN A 28 -5.93 6.99 4.45
C ASN A 28 -4.94 6.42 3.42
N THR A 29 -5.44 5.48 2.62
CA THR A 29 -4.72 4.92 1.48
C THR A 29 -5.44 5.20 0.17
N LEU A 30 -4.69 5.21 -0.92
CA LEU A 30 -5.19 5.22 -2.28
C LEU A 30 -4.40 4.19 -3.10
N GLU A 31 -5.12 3.28 -3.72
CA GLU A 31 -4.59 2.23 -4.60
C GLU A 31 -5.32 2.29 -5.93
N ASP A 32 -4.80 1.58 -6.92
CA ASP A 32 -5.54 1.28 -8.16
C ASP A 32 -6.83 0.48 -7.87
N ARG A 33 -7.61 0.18 -8.92
CA ARG A 33 -8.80 -0.67 -8.80
C ARG A 33 -8.44 -2.09 -8.34
N ILE A 34 -9.34 -2.69 -7.57
CA ILE A 34 -9.21 -4.08 -7.13
C ILE A 34 -9.44 -5.03 -8.32
N VAL A 35 -8.52 -5.98 -8.47
CA VAL A 35 -8.62 -7.07 -9.45
C VAL A 35 -8.95 -8.39 -8.78
N ASP A 36 -8.36 -8.68 -7.62
CA ASP A 36 -8.68 -9.85 -6.78
C ASP A 36 -10.04 -9.66 -6.10
N LYS A 37 -11.11 -10.14 -6.76
CA LYS A 37 -12.49 -9.97 -6.32
C LYS A 37 -12.91 -11.01 -5.30
N ASN A 38 -12.38 -12.23 -5.41
CA ASN A 38 -12.69 -13.31 -4.48
C ASN A 38 -11.86 -13.25 -3.19
N LYS A 39 -10.86 -12.35 -3.14
CA LYS A 39 -9.99 -12.07 -2.00
C LYS A 39 -9.11 -13.25 -1.58
N ASN A 40 -8.74 -14.12 -2.53
CA ASN A 40 -7.95 -15.32 -2.24
C ASN A 40 -6.44 -15.11 -2.36
N GLY A 41 -6.01 -13.92 -2.75
CA GLY A 41 -4.61 -13.52 -2.76
C GLY A 41 -3.85 -13.84 -4.05
N ILE A 42 -4.52 -14.35 -5.07
CA ILE A 42 -3.96 -14.61 -6.41
C ILE A 42 -4.92 -14.10 -7.48
N PHE A 43 -4.41 -13.79 -8.67
CA PHE A 43 -5.29 -13.43 -9.79
C PHE A 43 -5.69 -14.70 -10.54
N ASP A 44 -6.91 -15.18 -10.30
CA ASP A 44 -7.48 -16.37 -10.91
C ASP A 44 -8.89 -16.13 -11.45
N ASN A 45 -9.57 -17.16 -11.97
CA ASN A 45 -10.98 -17.05 -12.42
C ASN A 45 -11.25 -15.91 -13.43
N GLY A 46 -10.26 -15.60 -14.28
CA GLY A 46 -10.34 -14.53 -15.28
C GLY A 46 -9.82 -13.17 -14.80
N GLU A 47 -9.41 -13.06 -13.54
CA GLU A 47 -8.70 -11.91 -13.00
C GLU A 47 -7.30 -11.82 -13.63
N LYS A 48 -6.94 -10.62 -14.09
CA LYS A 48 -5.65 -10.37 -14.73
C LYS A 48 -5.13 -9.02 -14.31
N LYS A 49 -3.85 -8.99 -13.93
CA LYS A 49 -3.12 -7.76 -13.70
C LYS A 49 -3.14 -6.90 -14.97
N VAL A 50 -3.49 -5.63 -14.81
CA VAL A 50 -3.26 -4.58 -15.79
C VAL A 50 -2.17 -3.67 -15.24
N TYR A 51 -1.09 -3.50 -16.02
CA TYR A 51 0.04 -2.69 -15.60
C TYR A 51 -0.41 -1.24 -15.34
N GLY A 52 -0.10 -0.71 -14.16
CA GLY A 52 -0.45 0.67 -13.79
C GLY A 52 -1.90 0.89 -13.36
N GLU A 53 -2.72 -0.16 -13.33
CA GLU A 53 -4.17 -0.06 -13.11
C GLU A 53 -4.71 -1.22 -12.26
N SER A 54 -3.89 -1.82 -11.40
CA SER A 54 -4.29 -2.98 -10.61
C SER A 54 -3.67 -2.92 -9.24
N ALA A 55 -4.52 -2.86 -8.22
CA ALA A 55 -4.07 -2.99 -6.85
C ALA A 55 -3.56 -4.41 -6.62
N ILE A 56 -2.62 -4.55 -5.69
CA ILE A 56 -2.08 -5.87 -5.31
C ILE A 56 -3.18 -6.76 -4.72
N PRO A 57 -3.04 -8.09 -4.81
CA PRO A 57 -4.05 -8.99 -4.27
C PRO A 57 -4.22 -8.84 -2.75
N TYR A 58 -5.32 -9.38 -2.23
CA TYR A 58 -5.55 -9.45 -0.79
C TYR A 58 -4.55 -10.40 -0.11
N GLY A 59 -4.36 -10.27 1.19
CA GLY A 59 -3.50 -11.16 1.96
C GLY A 59 -2.52 -10.43 2.86
N THR A 60 -1.54 -11.19 3.38
CA THR A 60 -0.55 -10.67 4.33
C THR A 60 0.84 -10.73 3.75
N TYR A 61 1.53 -9.59 3.75
CA TYR A 61 2.88 -9.45 3.19
C TYR A 61 3.87 -8.98 4.24
N ASN A 62 5.10 -9.46 4.16
CA ASN A 62 6.21 -8.92 4.94
C ASN A 62 6.66 -7.60 4.34
N ILE A 63 7.07 -6.66 5.20
CA ILE A 63 7.62 -5.37 4.81
C ILE A 63 9.07 -5.27 5.24
N ILE A 64 9.91 -4.73 4.35
CA ILE A 64 11.25 -4.24 4.69
C ILE A 64 11.37 -2.76 4.35
N TYR A 65 12.22 -2.04 5.08
CA TYR A 65 12.63 -0.69 4.75
C TYR A 65 13.99 -0.72 4.06
N ASN A 66 14.01 -0.54 2.75
CA ASN A 66 15.23 -0.64 1.94
C ASN A 66 15.27 0.37 0.79
N TRP A 67 16.43 0.47 0.14
CA TRP A 67 16.65 1.41 -0.95
C TRP A 67 15.71 1.17 -2.13
N SER A 68 15.15 2.27 -2.65
CA SER A 68 14.35 2.28 -3.86
C SER A 68 15.08 3.08 -4.95
N PRO A 69 15.57 2.43 -6.02
CA PRO A 69 16.20 3.13 -7.15
C PRO A 69 15.27 4.14 -7.82
N LYS A 70 13.96 3.83 -7.89
CA LYS A 70 12.93 4.72 -8.47
C LYS A 70 12.85 6.07 -7.74
N PHE A 71 13.02 6.07 -6.43
CA PHE A 71 12.84 7.27 -5.60
C PHE A 71 14.16 7.83 -5.03
N GLY A 72 15.28 7.13 -5.21
CA GLY A 72 16.57 7.56 -4.68
C GLY A 72 16.61 7.67 -3.15
N ARG A 73 15.84 6.84 -2.44
CA ARG A 73 15.79 6.79 -0.97
C ARG A 73 15.24 5.47 -0.46
N ASN A 74 15.39 5.21 0.84
CA ASN A 74 14.75 4.08 1.49
C ASN A 74 13.23 4.29 1.60
N LEU A 75 12.47 3.24 1.32
CA LEU A 75 11.01 3.21 1.43
C LEU A 75 10.53 1.82 1.93
N PRO A 76 9.34 1.74 2.54
CA PRO A 76 8.70 0.47 2.87
C PRO A 76 8.38 -0.30 1.60
N ARG A 77 8.84 -1.55 1.53
CA ARG A 77 8.67 -2.47 0.41
C ARG A 77 7.96 -3.73 0.86
N LEU A 78 6.91 -4.11 0.15
CA LEU A 78 6.22 -5.38 0.35
C LEU A 78 7.00 -6.48 -0.37
N LEU A 79 7.18 -7.62 0.31
CA LEU A 79 7.87 -8.79 -0.22
C LEU A 79 6.90 -9.84 -0.74
N ASN A 80 7.32 -10.57 -1.78
CA ASN A 80 6.64 -11.74 -2.32
C ASN A 80 5.17 -11.49 -2.71
N VAL A 81 4.88 -10.31 -3.28
CA VAL A 81 3.54 -9.96 -3.75
C VAL A 81 3.25 -10.70 -5.07
N PRO A 82 2.26 -11.61 -5.13
CA PRO A 82 1.96 -12.38 -6.33
C PRO A 82 1.67 -11.49 -7.52
N HIS A 83 2.28 -11.77 -8.68
CA HIS A 83 2.15 -11.00 -9.93
C HIS A 83 2.75 -9.58 -9.92
N PHE A 84 3.38 -9.13 -8.84
CA PHE A 84 3.99 -7.80 -8.76
C PHE A 84 5.44 -7.84 -8.33
N GLU A 85 6.19 -6.84 -8.78
CA GLU A 85 7.57 -6.63 -8.38
C GLU A 85 7.73 -5.22 -7.83
N GLY A 86 8.55 -5.10 -6.81
CA GLY A 86 9.00 -3.81 -6.32
C GLY A 86 7.92 -2.92 -5.71
N ILE A 87 6.85 -3.50 -5.15
CA ILE A 87 5.72 -2.76 -4.54
C ILE A 87 6.17 -2.02 -3.29
N LEU A 88 5.76 -0.75 -3.19
CA LEU A 88 6.14 0.17 -2.13
C LEU A 88 4.91 0.76 -1.44
N ILE A 89 5.11 1.31 -0.24
CA ILE A 89 4.20 2.27 0.38
C ILE A 89 4.86 3.65 0.28
N HIS A 90 4.23 4.61 -0.40
CA HIS A 90 4.85 5.91 -0.64
C HIS A 90 3.84 7.06 -0.75
N SER A 91 4.36 8.29 -0.88
CA SER A 91 3.55 9.47 -1.14
C SER A 91 3.05 9.50 -2.59
N GLY A 92 1.78 9.84 -2.78
CA GLY A 92 1.16 10.14 -4.07
C GLY A 92 -0.22 10.75 -3.82
N ASN A 93 -0.79 11.43 -4.82
CA ASN A 93 -2.00 12.23 -4.64
C ASN A 93 -3.20 11.68 -5.42
N THR A 94 -2.96 10.89 -6.46
CA THR A 94 -3.98 10.31 -7.34
C THR A 94 -3.67 8.86 -7.65
N ALA A 95 -4.64 8.08 -8.12
CA ALA A 95 -4.42 6.68 -8.48
C ALA A 95 -3.34 6.51 -9.56
N ALA A 96 -3.17 7.48 -10.47
CA ALA A 96 -2.10 7.48 -11.47
C ALA A 96 -0.68 7.48 -10.86
N ASP A 97 -0.53 7.90 -9.59
CA ASP A 97 0.76 7.86 -8.88
C ASP A 97 1.06 6.47 -8.28
N SER A 98 0.06 5.58 -8.20
CA SER A 98 0.15 4.26 -7.55
C SER A 98 0.95 3.28 -8.39
N ALA A 99 0.48 2.99 -9.61
CA ALA A 99 1.01 1.91 -10.45
C ALA A 99 1.19 0.58 -9.70
N GLY A 100 0.18 0.20 -8.93
CA GLY A 100 0.16 -0.97 -8.04
C GLY A 100 0.75 -0.74 -6.65
N CYS A 101 1.39 0.40 -6.36
CA CYS A 101 1.88 0.72 -5.02
C CYS A 101 0.76 1.24 -4.10
N ILE A 102 0.99 1.20 -2.79
CA ILE A 102 0.05 1.75 -1.81
C ILE A 102 0.43 3.22 -1.56
N LEU A 103 -0.48 4.14 -1.87
CA LEU A 103 -0.30 5.54 -1.53
C LEU A 103 -0.85 5.82 -0.14
N VAL A 104 -0.21 6.73 0.61
CA VAL A 104 -0.63 7.15 1.95
C VAL A 104 -0.79 8.67 2.05
N GLY A 105 -1.79 9.12 2.79
CA GLY A 105 -2.09 10.55 2.98
C GLY A 105 -3.41 10.79 3.70
N LYS A 106 -3.93 12.02 3.60
CA LYS A 106 -5.27 12.40 4.04
C LYS A 106 -6.26 12.38 2.88
N ASN A 107 -7.38 11.70 3.03
CA ASN A 107 -8.45 11.72 2.03
C ASN A 107 -9.30 13.01 2.14
N SER A 108 -8.79 14.11 1.59
CA SER A 108 -9.43 15.44 1.67
C SER A 108 -10.35 15.75 0.49
N ALA A 109 -10.36 14.92 -0.56
CA ALA A 109 -11.22 15.06 -1.72
C ALA A 109 -11.45 13.69 -2.39
N VAL A 110 -12.56 13.54 -3.09
CA VAL A 110 -12.92 12.28 -3.75
C VAL A 110 -11.79 11.81 -4.68
N GLY A 111 -11.29 10.60 -4.42
CA GLY A 111 -10.25 9.96 -5.24
C GLY A 111 -8.86 10.60 -5.13
N ARG A 112 -8.61 11.42 -4.11
CA ARG A 112 -7.34 12.12 -3.93
C ARG A 112 -6.82 12.06 -2.50
N LEU A 113 -5.51 12.06 -2.38
CA LEU A 113 -4.81 12.25 -1.13
C LEU A 113 -4.13 13.63 -1.09
N SER A 114 -4.13 14.24 0.10
CA SER A 114 -3.33 15.40 0.47
C SER A 114 -2.36 15.03 1.59
N GLU A 115 -1.40 15.92 1.87
CA GLU A 115 -0.34 15.70 2.89
C GLU A 115 0.46 14.40 2.72
N SER A 116 0.45 13.82 1.51
CA SER A 116 0.97 12.47 1.25
C SER A 116 2.45 12.31 1.58
N ARG A 117 3.27 13.33 1.33
CA ARG A 117 4.70 13.33 1.69
C ARG A 117 4.91 13.30 3.20
N TYR A 118 4.23 14.16 3.95
CA TYR A 118 4.33 14.20 5.40
C TYR A 118 3.87 12.87 6.01
N THR A 119 2.71 12.36 5.59
CA THR A 119 2.20 11.06 6.05
C THR A 119 3.16 9.91 5.72
N SER A 120 3.73 9.89 4.52
CA SER A 120 4.72 8.88 4.12
C SER A 120 5.97 8.95 4.98
N ASP A 121 6.52 10.15 5.22
CA ASP A 121 7.72 10.31 6.06
C ASP A 121 7.47 9.88 7.51
N CYS A 122 6.30 10.18 8.08
CA CYS A 122 5.89 9.68 9.40
C CYS A 122 5.82 8.14 9.44
N LEU A 123 5.26 7.51 8.40
CA LEU A 123 5.18 6.05 8.29
C LEU A 123 6.59 5.43 8.17
N ASN A 124 7.42 6.00 7.30
CA ASN A 124 8.79 5.56 7.05
C ASN A 124 9.60 5.52 8.35
N LYS A 125 9.50 6.58 9.17
CA LYS A 125 10.19 6.65 10.47
C LYS A 125 9.77 5.51 11.40
N LYS A 126 8.46 5.25 11.52
CA LYS A 126 7.93 4.17 12.37
C LYS A 126 8.41 2.79 11.92
N ILE A 127 8.37 2.53 10.62
CA ILE A 127 8.81 1.26 10.02
C ILE A 127 10.32 1.08 10.16
N GLU A 128 11.11 2.13 9.92
CA GLU A 128 12.56 2.11 10.09
C GLU A 128 12.96 1.80 11.54
N GLU A 129 12.31 2.44 12.51
CA GLU A 129 12.54 2.19 13.94
C GLU A 129 12.17 0.75 14.33
N ALA A 130 11.07 0.21 13.83
CA ALA A 130 10.70 -1.20 14.03
C ALA A 130 11.75 -2.15 13.46
N GLN A 131 12.21 -1.91 12.23
CA GLN A 131 13.23 -2.75 11.59
C GLN A 131 14.56 -2.70 12.34
N LYS A 132 14.98 -1.51 12.83
CA LYS A 132 16.21 -1.36 13.64
C LYS A 132 16.15 -2.13 14.96
N ARG A 133 14.96 -2.36 15.51
CA ARG A 133 14.76 -3.21 16.70
C ARG A 133 14.72 -4.71 16.38
N GLY A 134 14.85 -5.11 15.11
CA GLY A 134 14.68 -6.50 14.69
C GLY A 134 13.23 -6.98 14.76
N GLU A 135 12.27 -6.06 14.85
CA GLU A 135 10.85 -6.36 14.90
C GLU A 135 10.36 -6.82 13.52
N SER A 136 9.61 -7.92 13.45
CA SER A 136 8.93 -8.31 12.21
C SER A 136 7.87 -7.26 11.83
N ILE A 137 7.78 -6.89 10.56
CA ILE A 137 6.82 -5.90 10.06
C ILE A 137 5.98 -6.56 8.97
N THR A 138 4.66 -6.54 9.15
CA THR A 138 3.70 -7.16 8.23
C THR A 138 2.61 -6.17 7.85
N ILE A 139 1.98 -6.38 6.71
CA ILE A 139 0.74 -5.69 6.30
C ILE A 139 -0.30 -6.72 5.90
N SER A 140 -1.47 -6.67 6.55
CA SER A 140 -2.66 -7.41 6.15
C SER A 140 -3.59 -6.51 5.34
N ILE A 141 -3.90 -6.91 4.12
CA ILE A 141 -4.82 -6.22 3.21
C ILE A 141 -6.16 -6.94 3.28
N VAL A 142 -7.21 -6.21 3.71
CA VAL A 142 -8.55 -6.75 4.03
C VAL A 142 -9.69 -5.97 3.36
#